data_AF-A0A820J3F7-F1
#
_entry.id   AF-A0A820J3F7-F1
#
_cell.length_a   1.000
_cell.length_b   1.000
_cell.length_c   1.000
_cell.angle_alpha   90.00
_cell.angle_beta   90.00
_cell.angle_gamma   90.00
#
_symmetry.space_group_name_H-M   'P 1'
#
loop_
_entity.id
_entity.type
_entity.pdbx_description
1 polymer ?
#
loop_
_entity_poly.entity_id
_entity_poly.type
_entity_poly.pdbx_seq_one_letter_code
_entity_poly.pdbx_strand_id
1 'polypeptide(L)'
;MVPIVHIVGTPPIASQFSGAILHRTLGNGYCRVFANMYKEITIVQANLTSKKFYRGDRSFSYAIHSCADTNTICIAHLHRIYVTLYRDIHL
;
A
#
# COMPACT_ATOMS: atom_id res chain seq x y z
N MET A 1 -17.85 -3.23 -14.03
CA MET A 1 -16.76 -2.44 -13.43
C MET A 1 -15.60 -3.39 -13.14
N VAL A 2 -14.34 -2.96 -13.27
CA VAL A 2 -13.16 -3.84 -13.11
C VAL A 2 -12.32 -3.38 -11.91
N PRO A 3 -11.96 -4.25 -10.97
CA PRO A 3 -11.09 -3.89 -9.83
C PRO A 3 -9.67 -3.58 -10.33
N ILE A 4 -9.05 -2.51 -9.81
CA ILE A 4 -7.69 -2.10 -10.16
C ILE A 4 -6.80 -2.21 -8.93
N VAL A 5 -5.70 -2.95 -9.06
CA VAL A 5 -4.67 -3.04 -8.01
C VAL A 5 -3.48 -2.16 -8.40
N HIS A 6 -3.20 -1.15 -7.59
CA HIS A 6 -2.02 -0.29 -7.72
C HIS A 6 -0.96 -0.73 -6.71
N ILE A 7 0.11 -1.33 -7.23
CA ILE A 7 1.25 -1.79 -6.43
C ILE A 7 2.41 -0.81 -6.64
N VAL A 8 2.96 -0.27 -5.56
CA VAL A 8 4.08 0.67 -5.62
C VAL A 8 5.21 0.23 -4.70
N GLY A 9 6.44 0.51 -5.13
CA GLY A 9 7.62 0.37 -4.27
C GLY A 9 7.71 1.55 -3.29
N THR A 10 8.06 1.26 -2.05
CA THR A 10 8.40 2.25 -1.01
C THR A 10 9.87 2.17 -0.62
N PRO A 11 10.44 3.26 -0.08
CA PRO A 11 11.81 3.26 0.41
C PRO A 11 12.14 2.13 1.41
N PRO A 12 13.43 1.77 1.55
CA PRO A 12 13.94 0.93 2.63
C PRO A 12 13.36 1.30 3.99
N ILE A 13 12.97 0.30 4.79
CA ILE A 13 12.38 0.53 6.13
C ILE A 13 13.36 1.31 7.00
N ALA A 14 14.65 0.94 6.95
CA ALA A 14 15.71 1.62 7.68
C ALA A 14 15.80 3.11 7.33
N SER A 15 15.74 3.45 6.04
CA SER A 15 15.79 4.85 5.58
C SER A 15 14.56 5.65 5.97
N GLN A 16 13.39 5.01 6.08
CA GLN A 16 12.18 5.66 6.59
C GLN A 16 12.27 5.96 8.08
N PHE A 17 12.80 5.01 8.87
CA PHE A 17 13.01 5.20 10.30
C PHE A 17 14.08 6.26 10.60
N SER A 18 15.12 6.36 9.78
CA SER A 18 16.17 7.37 9.95
C SER A 18 15.75 8.77 9.46
N GLY A 19 14.53 8.94 8.94
CA GLY A 19 14.07 10.21 8.38
C GLY A 19 14.89 10.68 7.18
N ALA A 20 15.45 9.75 6.39
CA ALA A 20 16.35 10.08 5.29
C ALA A 20 15.63 10.92 4.21
N ILE A 21 16.36 11.87 3.63
CA ILE A 21 15.90 12.63 2.47
C ILE A 21 16.17 11.81 1.22
N LEU A 22 15.11 11.34 0.57
CA LEU A 22 15.22 10.40 -0.55
C LEU A 22 14.67 11.00 -1.84
N HIS A 23 15.33 10.68 -2.95
CA HIS A 23 14.80 10.98 -4.27
C HIS A 23 13.40 10.37 -4.44
N ARG A 24 12.46 11.12 -5.02
CA ARG A 24 11.03 10.75 -5.17
C ARG A 24 10.21 10.73 -3.87
N THR A 25 10.66 11.48 -2.86
CA THR A 25 9.85 11.85 -1.69
C THR A 25 9.63 13.37 -1.67
N LEU A 26 8.84 13.87 -0.73
CA LEU A 26 8.68 15.32 -0.53
C LEU A 26 9.88 15.98 0.18
N GLY A 27 10.94 15.24 0.46
CA GLY A 27 12.17 15.80 1.04
C GLY A 27 12.02 16.29 2.49
N ASN A 28 11.03 15.78 3.23
CA ASN A 28 10.74 16.16 4.62
C ASN A 28 11.02 15.04 5.63
N GLY A 29 11.72 13.98 5.23
CA GLY A 29 12.02 12.80 6.06
C GLY A 29 10.82 11.88 6.32
N TYR A 30 9.60 12.25 5.91
CA TYR A 30 8.39 11.46 6.12
C TYR A 30 7.94 10.75 4.84
N CYS A 31 8.33 9.47 4.70
CA CYS A 31 8.07 8.69 3.49
C CYS A 31 6.62 8.18 3.34
N ARG A 32 5.72 8.52 4.28
CA ARG A 32 4.34 8.02 4.32
C ARG A 32 3.30 8.97 3.71
N VAL A 33 3.70 10.14 3.21
CA VAL A 33 2.75 11.13 2.64
C VAL A 33 1.89 10.52 1.54
N PHE A 34 2.48 9.85 0.55
CA PHE A 34 1.72 9.24 -0.54
C PHE A 34 0.80 8.14 -0.04
N ALA A 35 1.29 7.29 0.88
CA ALA A 35 0.47 6.26 1.48
C ALA A 35 -0.72 6.83 2.26
N ASN A 36 -0.62 8.04 2.83
CA ASN A 36 -1.75 8.69 3.48
C ASN A 36 -2.72 9.28 2.45
N MET A 37 -2.22 9.87 1.36
CA MET A 37 -3.07 10.37 0.27
C MET A 37 -3.92 9.26 -0.37
N TYR A 38 -3.36 8.06 -0.57
CA TYR A 38 -4.07 6.94 -1.19
C TYR A 38 -5.23 6.41 -0.34
N LYS A 39 -5.18 6.54 0.99
CA LYS A 39 -6.29 6.13 1.88
C LYS A 39 -7.60 6.83 1.55
N GLU A 40 -7.54 8.07 1.07
CA GLU A 40 -8.73 8.88 0.75
C GLU A 40 -9.38 8.48 -0.59
N ILE A 41 -8.67 7.72 -1.44
CA ILE A 41 -9.11 7.39 -2.81
C ILE A 41 -9.07 5.88 -3.10
N THR A 42 -8.97 5.06 -2.06
CA THR A 42 -8.94 3.60 -2.15
C THR A 42 -9.91 2.98 -1.16
N ILE A 43 -10.55 1.89 -1.54
CA ILE A 43 -11.45 1.14 -0.65
C ILE A 43 -10.63 0.39 0.40
N VAL A 44 -9.46 -0.11 -0.01
CA VAL A 44 -8.57 -0.87 0.87
C VAL A 44 -7.12 -0.64 0.48
N GLN A 45 -6.27 -0.55 1.51
CA GLN A 45 -4.85 -0.31 1.37
C GLN A 45 -4.06 -1.20 2.33
N ALA A 46 -2.97 -1.78 1.83
CA ALA A 46 -2.03 -2.59 2.62
C ALA A 46 -0.61 -2.03 2.53
N ASN A 47 0.08 -1.96 3.67
CA ASN A 47 1.49 -1.63 3.74
C ASN A 47 2.28 -2.85 4.19
N LEU A 48 3.10 -3.40 3.30
CA LEU A 48 3.80 -4.67 3.55
C LEU A 48 5.15 -4.39 4.19
N THR A 49 5.19 -4.33 5.52
CA THR A 49 6.38 -3.97 6.30
C THR A 49 7.20 -5.15 6.79
N SER A 50 6.74 -6.38 6.56
CA SER A 50 7.37 -7.60 7.06
C SER A 50 7.85 -8.49 5.93
N LYS A 51 9.01 -9.12 6.12
CA LYS A 51 9.57 -10.11 5.19
C LYS A 51 8.75 -11.40 5.11
N LYS A 52 7.76 -11.59 6.00
CA LYS A 52 6.85 -12.75 6.01
C LYS A 52 5.82 -12.76 4.88
N PHE A 53 6.13 -12.11 3.74
CA PHE A 53 5.33 -12.13 2.52
C PHE A 53 5.26 -13.51 1.84
N TYR A 54 5.90 -14.54 2.40
CA TYR A 54 5.79 -15.91 1.91
C TYR A 54 4.36 -16.46 2.10
N ARG A 55 3.62 -16.59 0.99
CA ARG A 55 2.42 -17.43 0.74
C ARG A 55 1.28 -17.40 1.78
N GLY A 56 1.23 -16.40 2.67
CA GLY A 56 0.25 -16.36 3.77
C GLY A 56 0.04 -14.99 4.42
N ASP A 57 0.51 -13.90 3.81
CA ASP A 57 0.25 -12.56 4.34
C ASP A 57 -1.23 -12.19 4.14
N ARG A 58 -1.97 -12.22 5.27
CA ARG A 58 -3.40 -11.88 5.32
C ARG A 58 -3.67 -10.46 4.83
N SER A 59 -2.71 -9.54 4.94
CA SER A 59 -2.88 -8.14 4.54
C SER A 59 -3.14 -8.00 3.03
N PHE A 60 -2.39 -8.78 2.22
CA PHE A 60 -2.53 -8.77 0.77
C PHE A 60 -3.80 -9.52 0.33
N SER A 61 -4.02 -10.72 0.88
CA SER A 61 -5.22 -11.50 0.60
C SER A 61 -6.49 -10.75 1.00
N TYR A 62 -6.52 -10.14 2.19
CA TYR A 62 -7.63 -9.31 2.66
C TYR A 62 -7.87 -8.13 1.73
N ALA A 63 -6.82 -7.40 1.32
CA ALA A 63 -6.99 -6.29 0.38
C ALA A 63 -7.64 -6.73 -0.94
N ILE A 64 -7.23 -7.87 -1.51
CA ILE A 64 -7.84 -8.39 -2.73
C ILE A 64 -9.29 -8.86 -2.51
N HIS A 65 -9.54 -9.63 -1.44
CA HIS A 65 -10.87 -10.16 -1.11
C HIS A 65 -11.88 -9.06 -0.75
N SER A 66 -11.47 -8.04 0.02
CA SER A 66 -12.34 -6.92 0.39
C SER A 66 -12.85 -6.11 -0.81
N CYS A 67 -12.18 -6.17 -1.96
CA CYS A 67 -12.65 -5.55 -3.20
C CYS A 67 -13.50 -6.49 -4.08
N ALA A 68 -13.42 -7.81 -3.85
CA ALA A 68 -14.22 -8.80 -4.59
C ALA A 68 -15.61 -9.00 -3.97
N ASP A 69 -15.73 -8.82 -2.65
CA ASP A 69 -16.95 -9.14 -1.88
C ASP A 69 -17.91 -7.95 -1.68
N THR A 70 -17.64 -6.77 -2.24
CA THR A 70 -18.47 -5.56 -2.05
C THR A 70 -19.79 -5.64 -2.82
N ASN A 71 -20.77 -6.34 -2.22
CA ASN A 71 -22.21 -6.16 -2.45
C ASN A 71 -22.86 -5.30 -1.33
N THR A 72 -22.08 -4.79 -0.39
CA THR A 72 -22.55 -3.98 0.74
C THR A 72 -21.58 -2.81 0.96
N ILE A 73 -22.06 -1.58 0.73
CA ILE A 73 -21.43 -0.30 1.12
C ILE A 73 -20.12 0.04 0.37
N CYS A 74 -20.20 0.44 -0.90
CA CYS A 74 -19.25 1.37 -1.54
C CYS A 74 -19.92 2.07 -2.73
N ILE A 75 -20.92 2.91 -2.46
CA ILE A 75 -21.36 3.92 -3.43
C ILE A 75 -20.33 5.06 -3.37
N ALA A 76 -19.28 4.97 -4.20
CA ALA A 76 -18.63 6.08 -4.90
C ALA A 76 -17.35 5.59 -5.61
N HIS A 77 -17.31 5.85 -6.92
CA HIS A 77 -16.20 5.79 -7.87
C HIS A 77 -14.80 5.33 -7.39
N LEU A 78 -14.29 4.29 -8.08
CA LEU A 78 -12.91 3.77 -8.08
C LEU A 78 -12.60 2.69 -7.03
N HIS A 79 -12.86 1.43 -7.39
CA HIS A 79 -12.34 0.24 -6.71
C HIS A 79 -10.83 0.11 -6.96
N ARG A 80 -10.06 1.03 -6.38
CA ARG A 80 -8.60 1.02 -6.40
C ARG A 80 -8.11 0.42 -5.09
N ILE A 81 -7.23 -0.55 -5.20
CA ILE A 81 -6.47 -1.12 -4.08
C ILE A 81 -5.07 -0.54 -4.15
N TYR A 82 -4.53 -0.07 -3.02
CA TYR A 82 -3.14 0.41 -2.97
C TYR A 82 -2.28 -0.48 -2.08
N VAL A 83 -1.18 -0.98 -2.65
CA VAL A 83 -0.24 -1.86 -1.95
C VAL A 83 1.15 -1.23 -1.99
N THR A 84 1.77 -1.04 -0.83
CA THR A 84 3.17 -0.61 -0.75
C THR A 84 4.10 -1.78 -0.45
N LEU A 85 5.14 -1.92 -1.26
CA LEU A 85 6.21 -2.92 -1.12
C LEU A 85 7.52 -2.25 -0.75
N TYR A 86 8.06 -2.58 0.43
CA TYR A 86 9.29 -1.97 0.91
C TYR A 86 10.49 -2.65 0.26
N ARG A 87 11.39 -1.85 -0.31
CA ARG A 87 12.52 -2.35 -1.14
C ARG A 87 13.49 -3.31 -0.44
N ASP A 88 13.54 -3.33 0.90
CA ASP A 88 14.40 -4.25 1.66
C ASP A 88 13.80 -5.65 1.83
N ILE A 89 12.56 -5.85 1.36
CA ILE A 89 11.94 -7.17 1.29
C ILE A 89 12.46 -7.83 0.01
N HIS A 90 13.63 -8.47 0.10
CA HIS A 90 14.10 -9.35 -0.96
C HIS A 90 13.06 -10.47 -1.19
N LEU A 91 12.43 -10.44 -2.37
CA LEU A 91 11.57 -11.51 -2.92
C LEU A 91 12.42 -12.73 -3.28
#